data_AF-A0A3M1HAF9-F1
#
_entry.id   AF-A0A3M1HAF9-F1
#
_cell.length_a   1.000
_cell.length_b   1.000
_cell.length_c   1.000
_cell.angle_alpha   90.00
_cell.angle_beta   90.00
_cell.angle_gamma   90.00
#
_symmetry.space_group_name_H-M   'P 1'
#
loop_
_entity.id
_entity.type
_entity.pdbx_description
1 polymer ?
#
loop_
_entity_poly.entity_id
_entity_poly.type
_entity_poly.pdbx_seq_one_letter_code
_entity_poly.pdbx_strand_id
1 'polypeptide(L)' 'MVKLQFDQKQYKLTIPKALVEAKGWRKGTRLRVELDTAGNLVLKEEQS' A
#
# COMPACT_ATOMS: atom_id res chain seq x y z
N MET A 1 13.04 7.10 4.57
CA MET A 1 13.27 5.68 4.23
C MET A 1 12.09 4.87 4.75
N VAL A 2 11.29 4.25 3.87
CA VAL A 2 10.15 3.43 4.32
C VAL A 2 10.71 2.06 4.70
N LYS A 3 10.74 1.75 5.99
CA LYS A 3 11.15 0.44 6.51
C LYS A 3 9.93 -0.47 6.57
N LEU A 4 10.07 -1.72 6.14
CA LEU A 4 9.08 -2.76 6.42
C LEU A 4 9.02 -2.93 7.94
N GLN A 5 7.82 -2.80 8.51
CA GLN A 5 7.59 -2.96 9.94
C GLN A 5 7.01 -4.34 10.20
N PHE A 6 7.42 -4.99 11.30
CA PHE A 6 6.84 -6.25 11.74
C PHE A 6 6.18 -6.04 13.10
N ASP A 7 4.87 -6.30 13.17
CA ASP A 7 4.06 -6.09 14.37
C ASP A 7 2.86 -7.04 14.35
N GLN A 8 2.45 -7.57 15.50
CA GLN A 8 1.32 -8.51 15.65
C GLN A 8 1.36 -9.69 14.66
N LYS A 9 2.55 -10.27 14.41
CA LYS A 9 2.79 -11.34 13.42
C LYS A 9 2.48 -10.94 11.97
N GLN A 10 2.38 -9.66 11.66
CA GLN A 10 2.12 -9.12 10.32
C GLN A 10 3.22 -8.16 9.87
N TYR A 11 3.56 -8.21 8.58
CA TYR A 11 4.40 -7.22 7.94
C TYR A 11 3.54 -6.05 7.43
N LYS A 12 3.97 -4.83 7.75
CA LYS A 12 3.26 -3.58 7.44
C LYS A 12 4.19 -2.64 6.68
N LEU A 13 3.67 -2.03 5.62
CA LEU A 13 4.35 -0.97 4.88
C LEU A 13 3.62 0.35 5.13
N THR A 14 4.34 1.35 5.63
CA THR A 14 3.77 2.69 5.83
C THR A 14 3.76 3.44 4.50
N ILE A 15 2.56 3.80 4.04
CA ILE A 15 2.41 4.66 2.86
C ILE A 15 2.52 6.13 3.30
N PRO A 16 3.42 6.93 2.70
CA PRO A 16 3.53 8.36 2.99
C PRO A 16 2.21 9.11 2.81
N LYS A 17 1.89 10.01 3.74
CA LYS A 17 0.65 10.80 3.75
C LYS A 17 0.39 11.53 2.42
N ALA A 18 1.43 12.12 1.82
CA ALA A 18 1.31 12.81 0.54
C ALA A 18 0.84 11.90 -0.61
N LEU A 19 1.22 10.63 -0.63
CA LEU A 19 0.77 9.67 -1.64
C LEU A 19 -0.68 9.25 -1.40
N VAL A 20 -1.05 9.04 -0.13
CA VAL A 20 -2.44 8.75 0.26
C VAL A 20 -3.37 9.88 -0.18
N GLU A 21 -2.99 11.13 0.07
CA GLU A 21 -3.76 12.32 -0.33
C GLU A 21 -3.82 12.49 -1.85
N ALA A 22 -2.69 12.35 -2.55
CA ALA A 22 -2.65 12.47 -4.02
C ALA A 22 -3.46 11.37 -4.73
N LYS A 23 -3.61 10.20 -4.11
CA LYS A 23 -4.43 9.10 -4.62
C LYS A 23 -5.89 9.13 -4.13
N GLY A 24 -6.24 10.07 -3.23
CA GLY A 24 -7.57 10.16 -2.65
C GLY A 24 -7.94 9.00 -1.72
N TRP A 25 -6.97 8.17 -1.32
CA TRP A 25 -7.21 7.02 -0.47
C TRP A 25 -7.60 7.46 0.94
N ARG A 26 -8.51 6.71 1.56
CA ARG A 26 -9.02 6.97 2.91
C ARG A 26 -8.89 5.72 3.76
N LYS A 27 -9.03 5.88 5.08
CA LYS A 27 -9.12 4.72 5.98
C LYS A 27 -10.29 3.83 5.53
N GLY A 28 -10.01 2.57 5.27
CA GLY A 28 -11.01 1.60 4.78
C GLY A 28 -11.04 1.43 3.25
N THR A 29 -10.31 2.26 2.48
CA THR A 29 -10.10 2.00 1.05
C THR A 29 -9.47 0.63 0.87
N ARG A 30 -10.09 -0.20 0.03
CA ARG A 30 -9.55 -1.52 -0.33
C ARG A 30 -8.56 -1.36 -1.46
N LEU A 31 -7.34 -1.85 -1.22
CA LEU A 31 -6.26 -1.84 -2.19
C LEU A 31 -5.91 -3.27 -2.56
N ARG A 32 -5.84 -3.54 -3.86
CA ARG A 32 -5.24 -4.74 -4.40
C ARG A 32 -3.72 -4.56 -4.49
N VAL A 33 -2.99 -5.55 -4.02
CA VAL A 33 -1.53 -5.61 -4.13
C VAL A 33 -1.17 -6.63 -5.21
N GLU A 34 -0.35 -6.21 -6.17
CA GLU A 34 0.12 -7.05 -7.28
C GLU A 34 1.65 -6.97 -7.38
N LEU A 35 2.28 -8.01 -7.95
CA LEU A 35 3.67 -7.97 -8.38
C LEU A 35 3.71 -7.73 -9.89
N ASP A 36 4.46 -6.73 -10.33
CA ASP A 36 4.72 -6.54 -11.77
C ASP A 36 5.83 -7.48 -12.28
N THR A 37 6.09 -7.45 -13.59
CA THR A 37 7.11 -8.28 -14.24
C THR A 37 8.54 -7.94 -13.83
N ALA A 38 8.77 -6.78 -13.23
CA ALA A 38 10.05 -6.36 -12.68
C ALA A 38 10.19 -6.69 -11.19
N GLY A 39 9.17 -7.31 -10.57
CA GLY A 39 9.17 -7.68 -9.16
C GLY A 39 8.81 -6.54 -8.22
N ASN A 40 8.25 -5.43 -8.72
CA ASN A 40 7.78 -4.33 -7.88
C ASN A 40 6.40 -4.64 -7.30
N LEU A 41 6.16 -4.20 -6.07
CA LEU A 41 4.82 -4.18 -5.47
C LEU A 41 4.02 -3.00 -6.01
N VAL A 42 2.92 -3.29 -6.68
CA VAL A 42 1.99 -2.32 -7.25
C VAL A 42 0.70 -2.31 -6.43
N LEU A 43 0.31 -1.13 -5.94
CA LEU A 43 -0.93 -0.92 -5.21
C LEU A 43 -1.98 -0.29 -6.13
N LYS A 44 -3.13 -0.95 -6.30
CA LYS A 44 -4.26 -0.47 -7.09
C LYS A 44 -5.51 -0.41 -6.22
N GLU A 45 -6.39 0.55 -6.45
CA GLU A 45 -7.68 0.58 -5.76
C GLU A 45 -8.59 -0.51 -6.34
N GLU A 46 -9.28 -1.24 -5.46
CA GLU A 46 -10.23 -2.27 -5.87
C GLU A 46 -11.51 -1.55 -6.35
N GLN A 47 -11.71 -1.46 -7.66
CA GLN A 47 -12.95 -0.95 -8.22
C GLN A 47 -14.05 -2.00 -7.99
N SER A 48 -15.09 -1.59 -7.28
CA SER A 48 -16.32 -2.39 -7.09
C SER A 48 -17.19 -2.37 -8.34
#